data_AF-A0A2V8MYB1-F1
#
_entry.id   AF-A0A2V8MYB1-F1
#
_cell.length_a   1.000
_cell.length_b   1.000
_cell.length_c   1.000
_cell.angle_alpha   90.00
_cell.angle_beta   90.00
_cell.angle_gamma   90.00
#
_symmetry.space_group_name_H-M   'P 1'
#
loop_
_entity.id
_entity.type
_entity.pdbx_description
1 polymer ?
#
loop_
_entity_poly.entity_id
_entity_poly.type
_entity_poly.pdbx_seq_one_letter_code
_entity_poly.pdbx_strand_id
1 'polypeptide(L)' 'SYPNLGEINSRTNATIPPNPNAILYSYYLAGYSGSWSSWSAGTYVDFSNVPTGSYTFSVVAKDAAGNQSAAVTRNIVIN' A
#
# COMPACT_ATOMS: atom_id res chain seq x y z
N SER A 1 -17.30 -10.72 5.86
CA SER A 1 -16.70 -9.82 6.87
C SER A 1 -15.21 -9.99 6.83
N TYR A 2 -14.49 -9.05 6.22
CA TYR A 2 -13.03 -9.05 6.15
C TYR A 2 -12.49 -8.60 7.52
N PRO A 3 -11.50 -9.29 8.13
CA PRO A 3 -10.92 -8.78 9.37
C PRO A 3 -10.04 -7.57 9.08
N ASN A 4 -9.93 -6.79 10.15
CA ASN A 4 -9.51 -5.40 10.23
C ASN A 4 -8.06 -5.14 9.80
N LEU A 5 -7.84 -3.86 9.50
CA LEU A 5 -6.55 -3.19 9.43
C LEU A 5 -5.53 -3.75 10.45
N GLY A 6 -4.28 -3.90 9.99
CA GLY A 6 -3.15 -3.56 10.86
C GLY A 6 -2.61 -4.62 11.82
N GLU A 7 -2.90 -5.91 11.66
CA GLU A 7 -2.27 -6.91 12.54
C GLU A 7 -0.80 -7.18 12.14
N ILE A 8 0.15 -6.39 12.68
CA ILE A 8 1.53 -6.87 12.84
C ILE A 8 1.49 -7.90 13.98
N ASN A 9 1.43 -9.19 13.62
CA ASN A 9 1.65 -10.25 14.59
C ASN A 9 3.14 -10.63 14.58
N SER A 10 3.94 -10.01 15.46
CA SER A 10 5.40 -10.22 15.60
C SER A 10 5.78 -11.60 16.16
N ARG A 11 5.12 -12.69 15.74
CA ARG A 11 5.54 -14.07 16.05
C ARG A 11 5.42 -15.06 14.90
N THR A 12 5.01 -14.65 13.71
CA THR A 12 4.96 -15.59 12.60
C THR A 12 5.70 -15.03 11.39
N ASN A 13 6.89 -15.57 11.14
CA ASN A 13 7.45 -15.67 9.79
C ASN A 13 6.55 -16.59 8.92
N ALA A 14 5.24 -16.38 8.93
CA ALA A 14 4.31 -17.22 8.20
C ALA A 14 4.18 -16.68 6.79
N THR A 15 4.80 -17.42 5.88
CA THR A 15 4.50 -17.47 4.45
C THR A 15 3.07 -17.96 4.24
N ILE A 16 2.08 -17.25 4.77
CA ILE A 16 0.68 -17.48 4.41
C ILE A 16 0.51 -16.84 3.03
N PRO A 17 0.29 -17.63 1.96
CA PRO A 17 0.02 -17.05 0.66
C PRO A 17 -1.20 -16.13 0.80
N PRO A 18 -1.19 -14.94 0.18
CA PRO A 18 -2.32 -14.03 0.26
C PRO A 18 -3.58 -14.81 -0.12
N ASN A 19 -4.62 -14.71 0.71
CA ASN A 19 -5.90 -15.38 0.47
C ASN A 19 -6.30 -15.15 -1.01
N PRO A 20 -6.69 -16.19 -1.76
CA PRO A 20 -7.08 -16.06 -3.17
C PRO A 20 -8.37 -15.23 -3.38
N ASN A 21 -8.94 -14.63 -2.34
CA ASN A 21 -9.98 -13.60 -2.38
C ASN A 21 -9.53 -12.26 -1.74
N ALA A 22 -8.24 -12.09 -1.43
CA ALA A 22 -7.70 -10.88 -0.86
C ALA A 22 -7.51 -9.80 -1.92
N ILE A 23 -7.84 -8.56 -1.55
CA ILE A 23 -7.46 -7.38 -2.32
C ILE A 23 -6.03 -7.01 -1.94
N LEU A 24 -5.20 -6.84 -2.96
CA LEU A 24 -3.84 -6.33 -2.82
C LEU A 24 -3.78 -4.88 -3.25
N TYR A 25 -2.91 -4.12 -2.62
CA TYR A 25 -2.67 -2.71 -2.89
C TYR A 25 -1.24 -2.52 -3.37
N SER A 26 -1.06 -1.56 -4.26
CA SER A 26 0.25 -1.00 -4.60
C SER A 26 0.14 0.52 -4.49
N TYR A 27 1.19 1.14 -3.99
CA TYR A 27 1.22 2.57 -3.75
C TYR A 27 2.47 3.21 -4.35
N TYR A 28 2.38 4.50 -4.59
CA TYR A 28 3.45 5.30 -5.16
C TYR A 28 3.42 6.71 -4.57
N LEU A 29 4.55 7.15 -4.02
CA LEU A 29 4.71 8.52 -3.52
C LEU A 29 5.58 9.32 -4.50
N ALA A 30 4.94 10.08 -5.39
CA ALA A 30 5.65 10.90 -6.36
C ALA A 30 6.49 11.96 -5.65
N GLY A 31 7.79 12.02 -5.97
CA GLY A 31 8.77 12.89 -5.33
C GLY A 31 9.59 12.23 -4.22
N TYR A 32 9.23 11.02 -3.78
CA TYR A 32 9.99 10.23 -2.81
C TYR A 32 10.35 8.83 -3.35
N SER A 33 9.37 8.13 -3.93
CA SER A 33 9.56 6.82 -4.54
C SER A 33 9.92 6.94 -6.02
N GLY A 34 10.81 6.08 -6.52
CA GLY A 34 11.12 5.99 -7.95
C GLY A 34 10.12 5.16 -8.76
N SER A 35 9.41 4.24 -8.10
CA SER A 35 8.50 3.26 -8.73
C SER A 35 7.35 2.90 -7.79
N TRP A 36 6.31 2.27 -8.33
CA TRP A 36 5.24 1.64 -7.55
C TRP A 36 5.80 0.57 -6.60
N SER A 37 5.19 0.44 -5.43
CA SER A 37 5.52 -0.60 -4.46
C SER A 37 5.13 -1.98 -4.98
N SER A 38 5.73 -3.03 -4.40
CA SER A 38 5.20 -4.39 -4.54
C SER A 38 3.75 -4.46 -4.03
N TRP A 39 2.97 -5.36 -4.63
CA TRP A 39 1.60 -5.62 -4.21
C TRP A 39 1.58 -6.24 -2.81
N SER A 40 0.77 -5.68 -1.92
CA SER A 40 0.64 -6.14 -0.54
C SER A 40 -0.80 -6.01 -0.05
N ALA A 41 -1.23 -6.88 0.86
CA ALA A 41 -2.51 -6.73 1.55
C ALA A 41 -2.48 -5.64 2.63
N GLY A 42 -1.31 -5.02 2.88
CA GLY A 42 -1.15 -3.92 3.83
C GLY A 42 -2.00 -2.71 3.46
N THR A 43 -2.67 -2.13 4.47
CA THR A 43 -3.53 -0.96 4.32
C THR A 43 -2.89 0.34 4.80
N TYR A 44 -1.64 0.27 5.27
CA TYR A 44 -0.84 1.41 5.68
C TYR A 44 0.60 1.23 5.20
N VAL A 45 1.30 2.35 5.11
CA VAL A 45 2.73 2.43 4.83
C VAL A 45 3.33 3.56 5.64
N ASP A 46 4.47 3.29 6.24
CA ASP A 46 5.25 4.30 6.94
C ASP A 46 6.39 4.79 6.04
N PHE A 47 6.45 6.11 5.85
CA PHE A 47 7.57 6.77 5.21
C PHE A 47 8.38 7.50 6.29
N SER A 48 9.66 7.17 6.41
CA SER A 48 10.57 7.83 7.36
C SER A 48 11.53 8.76 6.63
N ASN A 49 11.96 9.82 7.32
CA ASN A 49 12.91 10.82 6.80
C ASN A 49 12.48 11.44 5.47
N VAL A 50 11.17 11.68 5.29
CA VAL A 50 10.66 12.38 4.10
C VAL A 50 11.00 13.86 4.23
N PRO A 51 11.75 14.44 3.27
CA PRO A 51 12.05 15.87 3.30
C PRO A 51 10.80 16.74 3.23
N THR A 52 10.95 18.02 3.56
CA THR A 52 9.89 19.00 3.35
C THR A 52 9.65 19.20 1.86
N GLY A 53 8.39 19.31 1.46
CA GLY A 53 8.00 19.33 0.06
C GLY A 53 6.55 18.96 -0.19
N SER A 54 6.17 19.00 -1.46
CA SER A 54 4.86 18.56 -1.94
C SER A 54 4.98 17.23 -2.65
N TYR A 55 4.15 16.27 -2.24
CA TYR A 55 4.14 14.91 -2.73
C TYR A 55 2.75 14.54 -3.24
N THR A 56 2.70 13.59 -4.18
CA THR A 56 1.44 12.99 -4.62
C THR A 56 1.45 11.51 -4.29
N PHE A 57 0.63 11.11 -3.32
CA PHE A 57 0.44 9.72 -2.95
C PHE A 57 -0.64 9.10 -3.83
N SER A 58 -0.30 8.03 -4.52
CA SER A 58 -1.17 7.30 -5.44
C SER A 58 -1.33 5.86 -4.96
N VAL A 59 -2.54 5.31 -5.02
CA VAL A 59 -2.83 3.93 -4.61
C VAL A 59 -3.70 3.26 -5.66
N VAL A 60 -3.37 2.00 -5.98
CA VAL A 60 -4.18 1.10 -6.79
C VAL A 60 -4.50 -0.15 -5.99
N ALA A 61 -5.72 -0.64 -6.14
CA ALA A 61 -6.14 -1.95 -5.63
C ALA A 61 -6.26 -2.96 -6.77
N LYS A 62 -5.94 -4.22 -6.50
CA LYS A 62 -6.06 -5.35 -7.40
C LYS A 62 -6.73 -6.51 -6.66
N ASP A 63 -7.73 -7.12 -7.27
CA ASP A 63 -8.32 -8.34 -6.73
C ASP A 63 -7.48 -9.60 -7.07
N ALA A 64 -7.89 -10.75 -6.56
CA ALA A 64 -7.18 -12.00 -6.83
C ALA A 64 -7.40 -12.54 -8.25
N ALA A 65 -8.44 -12.08 -8.95
CA ALA A 65 -8.64 -12.35 -10.38
C ALA A 65 -7.73 -11.48 -11.28
N GLY A 66 -7.01 -10.51 -10.70
CA GLY A 66 -6.12 -9.61 -11.40
C GLY A 66 -6.78 -8.31 -11.89
N ASN A 67 -8.07 -8.08 -11.57
CA ASN A 67 -8.74 -6.83 -11.92
C ASN A 67 -8.17 -5.69 -11.08
N GLN A 68 -7.74 -4.62 -11.75
CA GLN A 68 -7.18 -3.43 -11.12
C GLN A 68 -8.20 -2.30 -11.10
N SER A 69 -8.24 -1.58 -9.99
CA SER A 69 -8.98 -0.32 -9.85
C SER A 69 -8.19 0.85 -10.47
N ALA A 70 -8.90 1.95 -10.73
CA ALA A 70 -8.26 3.21 -11.08
C ALA A 70 -7.38 3.71 -9.93
N ALA A 71 -6.26 4.36 -10.26
CA ALA A 71 -5.39 4.95 -9.26
C ALA A 71 -6.08 6.11 -8.55
N VAL A 72 -6.16 6.04 -7.22
CA VAL A 72 -6.65 7.13 -6.37
C VAL A 72 -5.45 7.93 -5.89
N THR A 73 -5.52 9.24 -6.05
CA THR A 73 -4.42 10.15 -5.68
C THR A 73 -4.81 11.13 -4.58
N ARG A 74 -3.80 11.51 -3.78
CA ARG A 74 -3.88 12.51 -2.72
C ARG A 74 -2.61 13.36 -2.69
N ASN A 75 -2.77 14.66 -2.53
CA ASN A 75 -1.66 15.59 -2.31
C ASN A 75 -1.27 15.60 -0.82
N ILE A 76 0.03 15.57 -0.56
CA ILE A 76 0.60 15.62 0.78
C ILE A 76 1.63 16.73 0.81
N VAL A 77 1.54 17.64 1.77
CA VAL A 77 2.50 18.72 1.97
C VAL A 77 3.17 18.50 3.33
N ILE A 78 4.49 18.45 3.33
CA ILE A 78 5.34 18.31 4.53
C ILE A 78 6.09 19.63 4.71
N ASN A 79 5.93 20.25 5.88
CA ASN A 79 6.51 21.56 6.24
C ASN A 79 7.55 21.44 7.35
#